data_AF-A0A9W7BGW9-F1
#
_entry.id   AF-A0A9W7BGW9-F1
#
_cell.length_a   1.000
_cell.length_b   1.000
_cell.length_c   1.000
_cell.angle_alpha   90.00
_cell.angle_beta   90.00
_cell.angle_gamma   90.00
#
_symmetry.space_group_name_H-M   'P 1'
#
loop_
_entity.id
_entity.type
_entity.pdbx_description
1 polymer ?
#
loop_
_entity_poly.entity_id
_entity_poly.type
_entity_poly.pdbx_seq_one_letter_code
_entity_poly.pdbx_strand_id
1 'polypeptide(L)'
;MRLSVPLLRQLHLLNLLSPAPPSLPSLSPSTASLLKNASPKIHIPYSLGYALQTSLHSDILNGNQPDTLVLLQHSSVYTLGRRGDVHNLKGSVPAEVKNVLKRGYPHQHSSIIGLGNSSSYHEIYSSSQSSEILKHPRNGADIVRTTRGGDITYHGPGQLTCYPLLDLGSGEYEKDLHWFLDKVEGVVIKVLDRWGLKGERDERGTGVWVGGRKIAQVGIGCSRWVTMHGFAVNVKRETEPYFREIVPCGIEEGVGKVTNLEEVLDREVEVEEVAEEVVRCFEDEFGVSINISS
;
A
#
# COMPACT_ATOMS: atom_id res chain seq x y z
N MET A 1 -16.79 12.56 13.98
CA MET A 1 -16.31 11.15 14.03
C MET A 1 -15.09 11.04 14.96
N ARG A 2 -14.55 9.83 15.26
CA ARG A 2 -13.43 9.61 16.24
C ARG A 2 -12.72 8.22 16.16
N LEU A 3 -11.46 8.09 16.65
CA LEU A 3 -10.74 6.87 17.19
C LEU A 3 -9.76 7.11 18.42
N SER A 4 -8.40 6.94 18.43
CA SER A 4 -7.48 7.32 19.59
C SER A 4 -6.06 7.93 19.29
N VAL A 5 -4.87 7.40 19.72
CA VAL A 5 -3.49 7.58 19.09
C VAL A 5 -2.26 7.05 19.87
N PRO A 6 -1.26 6.33 19.28
CA PRO A 6 0.04 6.12 19.93
C PRO A 6 1.15 6.91 19.24
N LEU A 7 1.56 7.98 19.90
CA LEU A 7 2.98 8.36 19.87
C LEU A 7 3.71 7.42 20.84
N LEU A 8 4.67 6.62 20.38
CA LEU A 8 5.38 5.64 21.22
C LEU A 8 6.75 6.16 21.68
N ARG A 9 6.98 6.17 23.00
CA ARG A 9 8.33 6.35 23.59
C ARG A 9 9.09 5.02 23.59
N GLN A 10 10.31 5.04 23.05
CA GLN A 10 11.50 4.19 23.32
C GLN A 10 11.31 2.72 23.74
N LEU A 11 12.00 1.81 23.04
CA LEU A 11 12.70 0.69 23.69
C LEU A 11 13.97 0.27 22.92
N HIS A 12 14.86 -0.47 23.58
CA HIS A 12 16.29 -0.63 23.25
C HIS A 12 16.62 -1.86 22.37
N LEU A 13 17.86 -1.85 21.85
CA LEU A 13 18.58 -2.93 21.16
C LEU A 13 18.36 -4.36 21.71
N LEU A 14 18.45 -5.35 20.80
CA LEU A 14 19.50 -6.39 20.85
C LEU A 14 19.66 -7.10 19.49
N ASN A 15 20.90 -7.19 19.01
CA ASN A 15 21.31 -8.16 17.96
C ASN A 15 21.30 -9.58 18.54
N LEU A 16 21.10 -10.61 17.70
CA LEU A 16 21.89 -11.85 17.75
C LEU A 16 21.65 -12.75 16.51
N LEU A 17 22.70 -13.49 16.17
CA LEU A 17 22.95 -14.27 14.96
C LEU A 17 21.97 -15.44 14.71
N SER A 18 21.78 -15.79 13.43
CA SER A 18 21.30 -17.11 12.96
C SER A 18 22.34 -18.22 13.24
N PRO A 19 22.00 -19.54 13.27
CA PRO A 19 21.03 -20.19 12.38
C PRO A 19 20.00 -21.14 13.05
N ALA A 20 19.14 -21.71 12.18
CA ALA A 20 17.93 -22.50 12.46
C ALA A 20 16.72 -21.66 12.92
N PRO A 21 15.51 -21.91 12.38
CA PRO A 21 14.34 -21.11 12.71
C PRO A 21 13.86 -21.46 14.12
N PRO A 22 13.79 -20.51 15.08
CA PRO A 22 12.97 -20.72 16.26
C PRO A 22 11.52 -20.87 15.83
N SER A 23 10.79 -21.77 16.48
CA SER A 23 9.34 -21.89 16.33
C SER A 23 8.69 -20.51 16.48
N LEU A 24 7.95 -20.07 15.46
CA LEU A 24 7.32 -18.75 15.43
C LEU A 24 6.53 -18.51 16.73
N PRO A 25 6.83 -17.45 17.50
CA PRO A 25 6.08 -17.15 18.71
C PRO A 25 4.63 -16.86 18.34
N SER A 26 3.69 -17.39 19.13
CA SER A 26 2.26 -17.13 18.93
C SER A 26 1.99 -15.63 18.98
N LEU A 27 1.41 -15.11 17.90
CA LEU A 27 1.11 -13.68 17.74
C LEU A 27 0.02 -13.31 18.74
N SER A 28 0.45 -12.79 19.90
CA SER A 28 -0.45 -12.37 20.97
C SER A 28 -1.28 -11.16 20.54
N PRO A 29 -2.32 -10.76 21.31
CA PRO A 29 -3.14 -9.58 20.98
C PRO A 29 -2.32 -8.29 20.75
N SER A 30 -1.12 -8.20 21.33
CA SER A 30 -0.18 -7.09 21.05
C SER A 30 0.20 -6.96 19.57
N THR A 31 0.29 -8.05 18.81
CA THR A 31 0.84 -8.00 17.44
C THR A 31 -0.18 -7.52 16.40
N ALA A 32 -1.47 -7.79 16.63
CA ALA A 32 -2.55 -7.15 15.86
C ALA A 32 -2.65 -5.65 16.19
N SER A 33 -2.37 -5.27 17.44
CA SER A 33 -2.23 -3.86 17.83
C SER A 33 -1.01 -3.20 17.16
N LEU A 34 0.13 -3.89 17.06
CA LEU A 34 1.34 -3.39 16.38
C LEU A 34 1.13 -3.09 14.89
N LEU A 35 0.24 -3.81 14.19
CA LEU A 35 -0.12 -3.52 12.79
C LEU A 35 -1.14 -2.38 12.67
N LYS A 36 -2.04 -2.21 13.65
CA LYS A 36 -2.88 -1.00 13.78
C LYS A 36 -2.05 0.25 14.14
N ASN A 37 -0.88 0.04 14.76
CA ASN A 37 0.01 1.06 15.29
C ASN A 37 1.36 1.08 14.56
N ALA A 38 1.39 0.66 13.29
CA ALA A 38 2.61 0.52 12.52
C ALA A 38 3.25 1.89 12.22
N SER A 39 4.22 2.29 13.03
CA SER A 39 5.15 3.36 12.66
C SER A 39 5.79 2.99 11.30
N PRO A 40 5.83 3.92 10.32
CA PRO A 40 6.33 3.63 8.97
C PRO A 40 7.70 2.94 8.91
N LYS A 41 8.55 3.11 9.93
CA LYS A 41 9.83 2.38 10.15
C LYS A 41 9.80 0.86 9.93
N ILE A 42 8.67 0.17 10.05
CA ILE A 42 8.59 -1.27 9.82
C ILE A 42 8.06 -1.55 8.41
N HIS A 43 8.91 -2.18 7.58
CA HIS A 43 8.55 -2.64 6.25
C HIS A 43 7.92 -4.03 6.32
N ILE A 44 6.70 -4.21 5.78
CA ILE A 44 6.02 -5.52 5.77
C ILE A 44 5.93 -6.15 4.38
N PRO A 45 5.95 -7.48 4.25
CA PRO A 45 5.64 -8.15 2.98
C PRO A 45 4.27 -7.72 2.43
N TYR A 46 4.16 -7.58 1.10
CA TYR A 46 2.92 -7.15 0.44
C TYR A 46 1.72 -8.03 0.80
N SER A 47 1.94 -9.34 0.89
CA SER A 47 0.94 -10.32 1.27
C SER A 47 0.34 -10.07 2.66
N LEU A 48 1.15 -9.64 3.63
CA LEU A 48 0.68 -9.33 4.98
C LEU A 48 -0.22 -8.08 4.97
N GLY A 49 0.15 -7.06 4.20
CA GLY A 49 -0.69 -5.87 4.00
C GLY A 49 -1.99 -6.18 3.26
N TYR A 50 -1.97 -7.08 2.28
CA TYR A 50 -3.18 -7.53 1.58
C TYR A 50 -4.09 -8.39 2.47
N ALA A 51 -3.52 -9.25 3.32
CA ALA A 51 -4.27 -10.02 4.32
C ALA A 51 -4.92 -9.11 5.37
N LEU A 52 -4.19 -8.11 5.87
CA LEU A 52 -4.72 -7.08 6.78
C LEU A 52 -5.90 -6.33 6.16
N GLN A 53 -5.76 -5.87 4.91
CA GLN A 53 -6.85 -5.23 4.17
C GLN A 53 -8.07 -6.15 4.01
N THR A 54 -7.85 -7.44 3.72
CA THR A 54 -8.94 -8.41 3.53
C THR A 54 -9.70 -8.68 4.83
N SER A 55 -9.00 -8.74 5.97
CA SER A 55 -9.64 -8.83 7.30
C SER A 55 -10.44 -7.57 7.61
N LEU A 56 -9.82 -6.39 7.51
CA LEU A 56 -10.48 -5.11 7.80
C LEU A 56 -11.68 -4.87 6.88
N HIS A 57 -11.58 -5.21 5.60
CA HIS A 57 -12.69 -5.15 4.64
C HIS A 57 -13.88 -5.99 5.12
N SER A 58 -13.62 -7.24 5.53
CA SER A 58 -14.65 -8.12 6.09
C SER A 58 -15.24 -7.56 7.39
N ASP A 59 -14.41 -7.05 8.30
CA ASP A 59 -14.88 -6.55 9.59
C ASP A 59 -15.71 -5.26 9.47
N ILE A 60 -15.30 -4.32 8.60
CA ILE A 60 -16.06 -3.10 8.27
C ILE A 60 -17.40 -3.47 7.62
N LEU A 61 -17.38 -4.36 6.63
CA LEU A 61 -18.56 -4.81 5.89
C LEU A 61 -19.60 -5.56 6.74
N ASN A 62 -19.20 -6.06 7.91
CA ASN A 62 -20.07 -6.69 8.90
C ASN A 62 -20.40 -5.76 10.10
N GLY A 63 -19.90 -4.53 10.12
CA GLY A 63 -20.13 -3.56 11.21
C GLY A 63 -19.33 -3.83 12.49
N ASN A 64 -18.31 -4.71 12.44
CA ASN A 64 -17.48 -5.10 13.59
C ASN A 64 -16.31 -4.13 13.85
N GLN A 65 -15.95 -3.31 12.86
CA GLN A 65 -14.81 -2.40 12.86
C GLN A 65 -15.24 -1.12 12.13
N PRO A 66 -14.98 0.09 12.65
CA PRO A 66 -15.21 1.33 11.91
C PRO A 66 -14.24 1.47 10.73
N ASP A 67 -14.56 2.36 9.81
CA ASP A 67 -13.65 2.83 8.76
C ASP A 67 -12.22 3.01 9.26
N THR A 68 -11.25 2.58 8.45
CA THR A 68 -9.86 2.47 8.88
C THR A 68 -8.92 2.96 7.78
N LEU A 69 -8.11 3.98 8.10
CA LEU A 69 -6.96 4.37 7.29
C LEU A 69 -5.71 3.64 7.82
N VAL A 70 -5.13 2.77 7.00
CA VAL A 70 -3.85 2.10 7.30
C VAL A 70 -2.72 2.86 6.61
N LEU A 71 -1.65 3.17 7.35
CA LEU A 71 -0.41 3.74 6.82
C LEU A 71 0.74 2.77 7.11
N LEU A 72 1.55 2.45 6.12
CA LEU A 72 2.67 1.52 6.26
C LEU A 72 3.71 1.70 5.15
N GLN A 73 4.81 0.97 5.27
CA GLN A 73 5.76 0.74 4.19
C GLN A 73 5.82 -0.75 3.84
N HIS A 74 6.13 -1.06 2.59
CA HIS A 74 6.29 -2.44 2.13
C HIS A 74 7.75 -2.84 1.98
N SER A 75 8.03 -4.14 2.04
CA SER A 75 9.24 -4.71 1.44
C SER A 75 9.16 -4.56 -0.09
N SER A 76 10.30 -4.36 -0.77
CA SER A 76 10.36 -4.12 -2.21
C SER A 76 9.55 -5.12 -3.03
N VAL A 77 8.52 -4.63 -3.73
CA VAL A 77 7.55 -5.41 -4.51
C VAL A 77 7.09 -4.64 -5.75
N TYR A 78 6.95 -5.36 -6.86
CA TYR A 78 6.19 -4.94 -8.03
C TYR A 78 4.81 -5.56 -7.98
N THR A 79 3.78 -4.72 -8.02
CA THR A 79 2.38 -5.17 -8.07
C THR A 79 1.82 -5.00 -9.47
N LEU A 80 1.15 -6.04 -9.99
CA LEU A 80 0.42 -6.00 -11.27
C LEU A 80 -1.08 -5.96 -10.98
N GLY A 81 -1.72 -4.82 -11.26
CA GLY A 81 -3.17 -4.64 -11.08
C GLY A 81 -4.02 -5.38 -12.11
N ARG A 82 -5.31 -5.05 -12.17
CA ARG A 82 -6.27 -5.68 -13.11
C ARG A 82 -5.92 -5.47 -14.58
N ARG A 83 -5.25 -4.36 -14.94
CA ARG A 83 -4.73 -4.09 -16.29
C ARG A 83 -3.24 -4.46 -16.43
N GLY A 84 -2.67 -5.08 -15.40
CA GLY A 84 -1.25 -5.40 -15.25
C GLY A 84 -0.73 -6.43 -16.24
N ASP A 85 0.24 -6.06 -17.09
CA ASP A 85 1.00 -7.00 -17.92
C ASP A 85 2.46 -7.16 -17.43
N VAL A 86 2.97 -8.40 -17.49
CA VAL A 86 4.37 -8.75 -17.21
C VAL A 86 5.35 -8.14 -18.21
N HIS A 87 4.89 -7.77 -19.42
CA HIS A 87 5.72 -7.05 -20.40
C HIS A 87 6.12 -5.64 -19.92
N ASN A 88 5.42 -5.10 -18.92
CA ASN A 88 5.70 -3.79 -18.32
C ASN A 88 6.79 -3.83 -17.24
N LEU A 89 7.36 -5.01 -16.96
CA LEU A 89 8.63 -5.18 -16.24
C LEU A 89 9.79 -5.17 -17.24
N LYS A 90 10.76 -4.28 -17.06
CA LYS A 90 11.99 -4.26 -17.87
C LYS A 90 12.94 -5.38 -17.46
N GLY A 91 13.70 -5.86 -18.45
CA GLY A 91 14.66 -6.95 -18.30
C GLY A 91 14.07 -8.31 -18.68
N SER A 92 14.93 -9.32 -18.71
CA SER A 92 14.60 -10.69 -19.12
C SER A 92 13.80 -11.41 -18.02
N VAL A 93 12.52 -11.05 -17.84
CA VAL A 93 11.61 -11.79 -16.96
C VAL A 93 11.52 -13.24 -17.47
N PRO A 94 11.87 -14.26 -16.64
CA PRO A 94 11.89 -15.65 -17.07
C PRO A 94 10.54 -16.13 -17.63
N ALA A 95 10.57 -17.06 -18.58
CA ALA A 95 9.35 -17.55 -19.25
C ALA A 95 8.35 -18.16 -18.24
N GLU A 96 8.82 -18.80 -17.18
CA GLU A 96 7.98 -19.31 -16.08
C GLU A 96 7.23 -18.19 -15.34
N VAL A 97 7.93 -17.11 -14.96
CA VAL A 97 7.32 -15.92 -14.34
C VAL A 97 6.22 -15.35 -15.26
N LYS A 98 6.50 -15.27 -16.57
CA LYS A 98 5.49 -14.85 -17.57
C LYS A 98 4.29 -15.81 -17.65
N ASN A 99 4.52 -17.12 -17.54
CA ASN A 99 3.46 -18.13 -17.62
C ASN A 99 2.56 -18.15 -16.37
N VAL A 100 3.12 -17.98 -15.17
CA VAL A 100 2.34 -17.84 -13.92
C VAL A 100 1.48 -16.58 -13.98
N LEU A 101 2.06 -15.44 -14.37
CA LEU A 101 1.33 -14.16 -14.44
C LEU A 101 0.26 -14.09 -15.55
N LYS A 102 0.39 -14.93 -16.61
CA LYS A 102 -0.59 -15.08 -17.70
C LYS A 102 -1.78 -15.98 -17.38
N ARG A 103 -1.58 -17.04 -16.59
CA ARG A 103 -2.67 -17.95 -16.16
C ARG A 103 -3.62 -17.29 -15.15
N GLY A 104 -3.28 -16.09 -14.69
CA GLY A 104 -3.77 -15.55 -13.43
C GLY A 104 -3.08 -16.26 -12.26
N TYR A 105 -2.87 -15.54 -11.15
CA TYR A 105 -2.80 -16.27 -9.89
C TYR A 105 -4.15 -16.97 -9.72
N PRO A 106 -4.19 -18.26 -9.33
CA PRO A 106 -5.47 -18.91 -9.03
C PRO A 106 -6.20 -18.02 -8.03
N HIS A 107 -7.47 -17.73 -8.32
CA HIS A 107 -8.28 -16.84 -7.51
C HIS A 107 -8.07 -17.18 -6.04
N GLN A 108 -7.56 -16.22 -5.26
CA GLN A 108 -7.51 -16.35 -3.81
C GLN A 108 -8.93 -16.22 -3.27
N HIS A 109 -9.74 -17.24 -3.54
CA HIS A 109 -10.86 -17.63 -2.70
C HIS A 109 -10.24 -18.16 -1.40
N SER A 110 -9.73 -17.23 -0.59
CA SER A 110 -9.75 -17.46 0.85
C SER A 110 -11.23 -17.52 1.22
N SER A 111 -11.75 -18.74 1.29
CA SER A 111 -12.95 -19.06 2.05
C SER A 111 -12.64 -18.74 3.50
N ILE A 112 -12.71 -17.46 3.88
CA ILE A 112 -12.60 -17.01 5.27
C ILE A 112 -13.93 -17.39 5.92
N ILE A 113 -14.03 -18.68 6.24
CA ILE A 113 -14.94 -19.19 7.25
C ILE A 113 -14.60 -18.39 8.52
N GLY A 114 -15.60 -17.74 9.11
CA GLY A 114 -15.39 -16.87 10.26
C GLY A 114 -14.71 -17.61 11.40
N LEU A 115 -13.46 -17.25 11.69
CA LEU A 115 -12.63 -17.88 12.70
C LEU A 115 -11.86 -16.81 13.47
N GLY A 116 -12.07 -16.79 14.78
CA GLY A 116 -11.26 -15.97 15.68
C GLY A 116 -9.85 -16.55 15.87
N ASN A 117 -8.98 -15.69 16.39
CA ASN A 117 -7.62 -15.98 16.86
C ASN A 117 -6.55 -16.18 15.76
N SER A 118 -5.39 -15.57 16.01
CA SER A 118 -4.29 -15.33 15.06
C SER A 118 -3.64 -16.57 14.46
N SER A 119 -3.71 -17.73 15.12
CA SER A 119 -3.15 -18.99 14.59
C SER A 119 -3.81 -19.43 13.27
N SER A 120 -5.10 -19.14 13.07
CA SER A 120 -5.84 -19.51 11.85
C SER A 120 -5.28 -18.81 10.59
N TYR A 121 -4.79 -17.57 10.72
CA TYR A 121 -4.22 -16.82 9.60
C TYR A 121 -2.93 -17.44 9.06
N HIS A 122 -2.03 -17.85 9.96
CA HIS A 122 -0.75 -18.43 9.58
C HIS A 122 -0.93 -19.85 8.98
N GLU A 123 -1.95 -20.57 9.45
CA GLU A 123 -2.28 -21.93 8.98
C GLU A 123 -2.97 -21.92 7.62
N ILE A 124 -3.85 -20.95 7.34
CA ILE A 124 -4.38 -20.70 5.98
C ILE A 124 -3.25 -20.27 5.03
N TYR A 125 -2.36 -19.37 5.46
CA TYR A 125 -1.28 -18.89 4.61
C TYR A 125 -0.25 -19.98 4.30
N SER A 126 0.07 -20.86 5.25
CA SER A 126 1.00 -21.99 5.04
C SER A 126 0.38 -23.17 4.27
N SER A 127 -0.92 -23.42 4.41
CA SER A 127 -1.60 -24.53 3.70
C SER A 127 -2.02 -24.21 2.27
N SER A 128 -2.02 -22.93 1.85
CA SER A 128 -2.51 -22.50 0.53
C SER A 128 -1.47 -21.88 -0.42
N GLN A 129 -0.18 -21.75 -0.01
CA GLN A 129 0.89 -21.28 -0.90
C GLN A 129 2.14 -22.18 -0.90
N SER A 130 2.05 -23.27 -1.66
CA SER A 130 3.21 -23.96 -2.24
C SER A 130 3.57 -23.40 -3.63
N SER A 131 3.45 -22.09 -3.81
CA SER A 131 3.87 -21.36 -5.01
C SER A 131 4.98 -20.38 -4.65
N GLU A 132 6.17 -20.54 -5.24
CA GLU A 132 7.29 -19.61 -5.03
C GLU A 132 6.89 -18.17 -5.35
N ILE A 133 7.27 -17.23 -4.48
CA ILE A 133 7.10 -15.81 -4.74
C ILE A 133 8.07 -15.43 -5.86
N LEU A 134 7.51 -15.01 -6.99
CA LEU A 134 8.28 -14.62 -8.17
C LEU A 134 9.15 -13.40 -7.82
N LYS A 135 10.44 -13.44 -8.16
CA LYS A 135 11.41 -12.37 -7.87
C LYS A 135 11.83 -11.64 -9.14
N HIS A 136 12.03 -10.32 -9.05
CA HIS A 136 12.59 -9.53 -10.13
C HIS A 136 14.09 -9.82 -10.29
N PRO A 137 14.55 -10.18 -11.51
CA PRO A 137 15.88 -10.77 -11.69
C PRO A 137 17.05 -9.81 -11.47
N ARG A 138 16.83 -8.48 -11.42
CA ARG A 138 17.91 -7.50 -11.26
C ARG A 138 18.00 -6.89 -9.85
N ASN A 139 16.91 -6.85 -9.10
CA ASN A 139 16.87 -6.20 -7.79
C ASN A 139 16.21 -7.02 -6.67
N GLY A 140 15.77 -8.25 -6.94
CA GLY A 140 15.23 -9.18 -5.94
C GLY A 140 13.88 -8.79 -5.33
N ALA A 141 13.21 -7.75 -5.84
CA ALA A 141 11.87 -7.37 -5.42
C ALA A 141 10.85 -8.47 -5.73
N ASP A 142 9.82 -8.61 -4.89
CA ASP A 142 8.71 -9.53 -5.16
C ASP A 142 7.93 -9.11 -6.41
N ILE A 143 7.27 -10.04 -7.09
CA ILE A 143 6.38 -9.76 -8.21
C ILE A 143 5.03 -10.43 -7.93
N VAL A 144 3.99 -9.62 -7.71
CA VAL A 144 2.67 -10.09 -7.24
C VAL A 144 1.55 -9.55 -8.14
N ARG A 145 0.64 -10.41 -8.60
CA ARG A 145 -0.62 -9.98 -9.23
C ARG A 145 -1.65 -9.67 -8.14
N THR A 146 -2.42 -8.59 -8.31
CA THR A 146 -3.33 -8.07 -7.29
C THR A 146 -4.62 -7.48 -7.91
N THR A 147 -5.61 -7.20 -7.07
CA THR A 147 -6.99 -6.87 -7.46
C THR A 147 -7.27 -5.38 -7.68
N ARG A 148 -6.32 -4.48 -7.36
CA ARG A 148 -6.44 -3.03 -7.58
C ARG A 148 -6.62 -2.65 -9.04
N GLY A 149 -7.21 -1.48 -9.26
CA GLY A 149 -7.15 -0.77 -10.53
C GLY A 149 -5.71 -0.43 -10.94
N GLY A 150 -5.56 0.02 -12.19
CA GLY A 150 -4.27 0.32 -12.79
C GLY A 150 -3.53 -0.91 -13.34
N ASP A 151 -2.31 -0.63 -13.79
CA ASP A 151 -1.36 -1.56 -14.42
C ASP A 151 -0.25 -1.91 -13.39
N ILE A 152 1.04 -1.75 -13.70
CA ILE A 152 2.15 -2.06 -12.81
C ILE A 152 2.54 -0.86 -11.93
N THR A 153 2.97 -1.11 -10.69
CA THR A 153 3.70 -0.13 -9.87
C THR A 153 4.70 -0.83 -8.95
N TYR A 154 5.60 -0.05 -8.37
CA TYR A 154 6.49 -0.46 -7.28
C TYR A 154 5.96 0.02 -5.93
N HIS A 155 6.18 -0.78 -4.88
CA HIS A 155 6.15 -0.37 -3.48
C HIS A 155 7.40 -0.88 -2.76
N GLY A 156 7.86 -0.16 -1.73
CA GLY A 156 9.03 -0.59 -0.97
C GLY A 156 9.45 0.40 0.12
N PRO A 157 10.66 0.23 0.68
CA PRO A 157 11.30 1.20 1.56
C PRO A 157 11.34 2.60 0.92
N GLY A 158 11.12 3.61 1.74
CA GLY A 158 11.09 5.01 1.31
C GLY A 158 9.81 5.46 0.62
N GLN A 159 8.76 4.62 0.62
CA GLN A 159 7.45 4.94 0.05
C GLN A 159 6.34 4.73 1.08
N LEU A 160 5.66 5.81 1.45
CA LEU A 160 4.48 5.73 2.32
C LEU A 160 3.32 5.15 1.52
N THR A 161 2.82 3.97 1.91
CA THR A 161 1.63 3.35 1.33
C THR A 161 0.44 3.54 2.27
N CYS A 162 -0.68 3.99 1.73
CA CYS A 162 -1.90 4.32 2.46
C CYS A 162 -3.08 3.52 1.90
N TYR A 163 -3.79 2.82 2.78
CA TYR A 163 -5.00 2.07 2.46
C TYR A 163 -6.19 2.64 3.23
N PRO A 164 -7.02 3.50 2.61
CA PRO A 164 -8.29 3.92 3.17
C PRO A 164 -9.33 2.83 2.90
N LEU A 165 -9.71 2.07 3.94
CA LEU A 165 -10.82 1.13 3.93
C LEU A 165 -12.03 1.83 4.54
N LEU A 166 -12.91 2.33 3.67
CA LEU A 166 -14.13 3.07 4.01
C LEU A 166 -15.36 2.35 3.45
N ASP A 167 -16.47 2.31 4.18
CA ASP A 167 -17.76 1.91 3.62
C ASP A 167 -18.46 3.08 2.91
N LEU A 168 -18.27 3.18 1.59
CA LEU A 168 -19.01 4.16 0.75
C LEU A 168 -20.50 3.83 0.62
N GLY A 169 -20.93 2.68 1.16
CA GLY A 169 -22.33 2.26 1.25
C GLY A 169 -23.06 2.77 2.49
N SER A 170 -22.35 3.31 3.49
CA SER A 170 -22.89 3.73 4.79
C SER A 170 -23.86 4.91 4.72
N GLY A 171 -23.67 5.77 3.71
CA GLY A 171 -24.35 7.06 3.59
C GLY A 171 -23.62 8.24 4.26
N GLU A 172 -22.44 8.01 4.84
CA GLU A 172 -21.55 9.08 5.36
C GLU A 172 -20.67 9.72 4.26
N TYR A 173 -20.56 9.06 3.10
CA TYR A 173 -19.79 9.51 1.94
C TYR A 173 -20.63 9.47 0.66
N GLU A 174 -20.14 10.12 -0.40
CA GLU A 174 -20.70 9.93 -1.74
C GLU A 174 -20.44 8.50 -2.22
N LYS A 175 -21.49 7.87 -2.73
CA LYS A 175 -21.46 6.48 -3.22
C LYS A 175 -20.93 6.38 -4.65
N ASP A 176 -19.76 6.97 -4.89
CA ASP A 176 -19.08 7.01 -6.19
C ASP A 176 -17.57 6.79 -6.03
N LEU A 177 -17.02 5.95 -6.93
CA LEU A 177 -15.60 5.63 -6.97
C LEU A 177 -14.77 6.71 -7.66
N HIS A 178 -15.36 7.57 -8.50
CA HIS A 178 -14.66 8.73 -9.05
C HIS A 178 -14.49 9.80 -7.99
N TRP A 179 -15.57 10.14 -7.25
CA TRP A 179 -15.46 10.97 -6.04
C TRP A 179 -14.39 10.45 -5.06
N PHE A 180 -14.38 9.14 -4.75
CA PHE A 180 -13.38 8.59 -3.82
C PHE A 180 -11.95 8.69 -4.37
N LEU A 181 -11.76 8.47 -5.68
CA LEU A 181 -10.48 8.64 -6.35
C LEU A 181 -10.00 10.10 -6.30
N ASP A 182 -10.88 11.04 -6.65
CA ASP A 182 -10.62 12.48 -6.60
C ASP A 182 -10.24 12.90 -5.19
N LYS A 183 -10.94 12.40 -4.16
CA LYS A 183 -10.64 12.65 -2.75
C LYS A 183 -9.26 12.12 -2.35
N VAL A 184 -8.92 10.89 -2.72
CA VAL A 184 -7.60 10.30 -2.46
C VAL A 184 -6.46 11.10 -3.10
N GLU A 185 -6.64 11.55 -4.35
CA GLU A 185 -5.66 12.44 -5.01
C GLU A 185 -5.62 13.83 -4.34
N GLY A 186 -6.76 14.33 -3.87
CA GLY A 186 -6.89 15.59 -3.13
C GLY A 186 -6.09 15.61 -1.82
N VAL A 187 -6.07 14.51 -1.07
CA VAL A 187 -5.24 14.37 0.14
C VAL A 187 -3.76 14.60 -0.16
N VAL A 188 -3.23 13.94 -1.21
CA VAL A 188 -1.82 14.10 -1.59
C VAL A 188 -1.53 15.51 -2.10
N ILE A 189 -2.44 16.12 -2.87
CA ILE A 189 -2.31 17.51 -3.31
C ILE A 189 -2.25 18.49 -2.12
N LYS A 190 -3.08 18.29 -1.09
CA LYS A 190 -3.04 19.08 0.15
C LYS A 190 -1.73 18.91 0.94
N VAL A 191 -1.19 17.69 1.02
CA VAL A 191 0.14 17.46 1.66
C VAL A 191 1.22 18.25 0.93
N LEU A 192 1.20 18.26 -0.41
CA LEU A 192 2.16 19.00 -1.22
C LEU A 192 2.01 20.52 -1.05
N ASP A 193 0.78 21.04 -1.06
CA ASP A 193 0.48 22.47 -0.88
C ASP A 193 0.98 23.01 0.46
N ARG A 194 0.87 22.21 1.53
CA ARG A 194 1.39 22.55 2.88
C ARG A 194 2.91 22.66 2.96
N TRP A 195 3.64 22.11 1.99
CA TRP A 195 5.08 22.30 1.80
C TRP A 195 5.43 23.25 0.63
N GLY A 196 4.46 24.01 0.13
CA GLY A 196 4.64 24.96 -0.98
C GLY A 196 4.85 24.31 -2.35
N LEU A 197 4.57 23.02 -2.48
CA LEU A 197 4.68 22.27 -3.74
C LEU A 197 3.35 22.26 -4.48
N LYS A 198 3.34 22.70 -5.74
CA LYS A 198 2.17 22.60 -6.61
C LYS A 198 1.96 21.13 -7.06
N GLY A 199 1.12 20.41 -6.33
CA GLY A 199 0.60 19.11 -6.75
C GLY A 199 -0.50 19.24 -7.81
N GLU A 200 -0.53 18.34 -8.80
CA GLU A 200 -1.54 18.34 -9.87
C GLU A 200 -2.00 16.91 -10.25
N ARG A 201 -3.25 16.81 -10.71
CA ARG A 201 -3.78 15.63 -11.44
C ARG A 201 -3.42 15.76 -12.92
N ASP A 202 -3.38 14.65 -13.63
CA ASP A 202 -2.89 14.60 -15.00
C ASP A 202 -3.75 13.66 -15.87
N GLU A 203 -4.14 14.10 -17.07
CA GLU A 203 -4.99 13.32 -17.99
C GLU A 203 -4.35 11.97 -18.42
N ARG A 204 -3.03 11.82 -18.28
CA ARG A 204 -2.30 10.57 -18.54
C ARG A 204 -2.67 9.44 -17.57
N GLY A 205 -3.35 9.71 -16.44
CA GLY A 205 -3.97 8.68 -15.60
C GLY A 205 -4.10 9.03 -14.12
N THR A 206 -4.28 8.01 -13.27
CA THR A 206 -4.46 8.19 -11.83
C THR A 206 -3.13 8.42 -11.09
N GLY A 207 -3.13 9.27 -10.07
CA GLY A 207 -1.96 9.65 -9.30
C GLY A 207 -1.89 11.15 -9.02
N VAL A 208 -0.77 11.59 -8.46
CA VAL A 208 -0.45 13.01 -8.31
C VAL A 208 0.95 13.28 -8.84
N TRP A 209 1.10 14.43 -9.49
CA TRP A 209 2.31 14.90 -10.15
C TRP A 209 2.81 16.21 -9.53
N VAL A 210 4.12 16.47 -9.66
CA VAL A 210 4.77 17.75 -9.38
C VAL A 210 5.69 18.05 -10.56
N GLY A 211 5.45 19.17 -11.25
CA GLY A 211 6.25 19.57 -12.43
C GLY A 211 6.23 18.51 -13.53
N GLY A 212 5.06 17.94 -13.82
CA GLY A 212 4.89 16.89 -14.84
C GLY A 212 5.48 15.51 -14.51
N ARG A 213 6.03 15.30 -13.29
CA ARG A 213 6.58 14.02 -12.80
C ARG A 213 5.72 13.41 -11.70
N LYS A 214 5.46 12.09 -11.75
CA LYS A 214 4.55 11.42 -10.81
C LYS A 214 5.20 11.24 -9.44
N ILE A 215 4.63 11.86 -8.40
CA ILE A 215 5.12 11.74 -7.01
C ILE A 215 4.31 10.75 -6.18
N ALA A 216 3.05 10.51 -6.54
CA ALA A 216 2.22 9.49 -5.90
C ALA A 216 1.46 8.64 -6.93
N GLN A 217 1.33 7.35 -6.64
CA GLN A 217 0.57 6.40 -7.43
C GLN A 217 -0.75 6.08 -6.73
N VAL A 218 -1.85 6.08 -7.47
CA VAL A 218 -3.19 5.80 -6.93
C VAL A 218 -3.79 4.63 -7.69
N GLY A 219 -4.24 3.61 -6.95
CA GLY A 219 -4.76 2.36 -7.49
C GLY A 219 -5.71 1.73 -6.48
N ILE A 220 -6.98 2.10 -6.58
CA ILE A 220 -8.05 1.67 -5.66
C ILE A 220 -8.68 0.34 -6.09
N GLY A 221 -9.29 -0.36 -5.12
CA GLY A 221 -10.26 -1.42 -5.31
C GLY A 221 -11.51 -1.15 -4.48
N CYS A 222 -12.62 -1.81 -4.82
CA CYS A 222 -13.85 -1.73 -4.06
C CYS A 222 -14.62 -3.05 -4.23
N SER A 223 -15.21 -3.55 -3.15
CA SER A 223 -16.09 -4.72 -3.15
C SER A 223 -17.20 -4.51 -2.13
N ARG A 224 -18.46 -4.72 -2.55
CA ARG A 224 -19.67 -4.42 -1.75
C ARG A 224 -19.68 -3.01 -1.14
N TRP A 225 -19.15 -2.02 -1.86
CA TRP A 225 -19.00 -0.60 -1.47
C TRP A 225 -17.95 -0.27 -0.40
N VAL A 226 -17.32 -1.28 0.22
CA VAL A 226 -16.13 -1.06 1.06
C VAL A 226 -14.87 -1.03 0.19
N THR A 227 -14.04 0.00 0.38
CA THR A 227 -12.81 0.23 -0.40
C THR A 227 -11.65 -0.65 0.07
N MET A 228 -10.71 -0.88 -0.84
CA MET A 228 -9.44 -1.56 -0.60
C MET A 228 -8.34 -0.90 -1.45
N HIS A 229 -7.08 -1.24 -1.18
CA HIS A 229 -5.90 -0.59 -1.74
C HIS A 229 -5.97 0.92 -1.46
N GLY A 230 -5.42 1.77 -2.33
CA GLY A 230 -5.38 3.20 -2.05
C GLY A 230 -4.31 3.90 -2.86
N PHE A 231 -3.36 4.52 -2.17
CA PHE A 231 -2.30 5.33 -2.77
C PHE A 231 -0.95 5.09 -2.13
N ALA A 232 0.12 5.47 -2.83
CA ALA A 232 1.46 5.46 -2.28
C ALA A 232 2.24 6.71 -2.70
N VAL A 233 2.90 7.36 -1.76
CA VAL A 233 3.68 8.60 -1.93
C VAL A 233 5.17 8.26 -1.89
N ASN A 234 5.89 8.63 -2.94
CA ASN A 234 7.34 8.46 -3.01
C ASN A 234 8.00 9.49 -2.09
N VAL A 235 8.58 9.06 -0.97
CA VAL A 235 9.23 9.96 -0.01
C VAL A 235 10.71 10.07 -0.34
N LYS A 236 11.42 8.93 -0.30
CA LYS A 236 12.89 8.85 -0.40
C LYS A 236 13.37 8.67 -1.84
N ARG A 237 14.60 9.14 -2.11
CA ARG A 237 15.27 8.97 -3.42
C ARG A 237 15.53 7.50 -3.80
N GLU A 238 15.64 6.61 -2.81
CA GLU A 238 15.87 5.16 -3.01
C GLU A 238 14.76 4.42 -3.77
N THR A 239 13.57 5.02 -3.88
CA THR A 239 12.44 4.48 -4.66
C THR A 239 12.68 4.57 -6.16
N GLU A 240 13.44 5.56 -6.63
CA GLU A 240 13.55 5.91 -8.06
C GLU A 240 14.18 4.78 -8.92
N PRO A 241 15.27 4.10 -8.51
CA PRO A 241 15.83 2.98 -9.26
C PRO A 241 14.83 1.86 -9.54
N TYR A 242 13.91 1.57 -8.63
CA TYR A 242 12.89 0.53 -8.84
C TYR A 242 11.84 0.93 -9.87
N PHE A 243 11.47 2.21 -9.96
CA PHE A 243 10.56 2.71 -10.99
C PHE A 243 11.20 2.76 -12.38
N ARG A 244 12.53 2.95 -12.47
CA ARG A 244 13.25 2.89 -13.76
C ARG A 244 13.13 1.51 -14.42
N GLU A 245 12.85 0.46 -13.64
CA GLU A 245 12.70 -0.93 -14.07
C GLU A 245 11.30 -1.31 -14.58
N ILE A 246 10.35 -0.36 -14.65
CA ILE A 246 9.00 -0.60 -15.18
C ILE A 246 8.60 0.38 -16.28
N VAL A 247 7.58 0.00 -17.07
CA VAL A 247 6.94 0.81 -18.11
C VAL A 247 5.43 0.82 -17.86
N PRO A 248 4.89 1.75 -17.06
CA PRO A 248 3.45 1.79 -16.80
C PRO A 248 2.67 2.14 -18.07
N CYS A 249 1.61 1.37 -18.33
CA CYS A 249 0.71 1.55 -19.47
C CYS A 249 0.11 2.97 -19.52
N GLY A 250 0.13 3.59 -20.70
CA GLY A 250 -0.32 4.97 -20.93
C GLY A 250 0.78 6.04 -20.81
N ILE A 251 2.02 5.65 -20.49
CA ILE A 251 3.18 6.55 -20.44
C ILE A 251 4.21 6.10 -21.48
N GLU A 252 4.50 6.95 -22.46
CA GLU A 252 5.53 6.70 -23.48
C GLU A 252 6.93 6.57 -22.86
N GLU A 253 7.84 5.83 -23.51
CA GLU A 253 9.22 5.69 -23.02
C GLU A 253 9.90 7.05 -22.84
N GLY A 254 10.19 7.42 -21.60
CA GLY A 254 10.85 8.68 -21.23
C GLY A 254 9.91 9.81 -20.79
N VAL A 255 8.61 9.69 -21.05
CA VAL A 255 7.57 10.57 -20.50
C VAL A 255 7.22 10.11 -19.07
N GLY A 256 6.60 10.97 -18.26
CA GLY A 256 5.98 10.57 -16.99
C GLY A 256 6.93 9.95 -15.95
N LYS A 257 8.21 10.38 -15.94
CA LYS A 257 9.17 10.01 -14.88
C LYS A 257 8.54 10.17 -13.50
N VAL A 258 8.83 9.24 -12.59
CA VAL A 258 8.52 9.46 -11.18
C VAL A 258 9.46 10.50 -10.58
N THR A 259 9.06 11.05 -9.44
CA THR A 259 9.92 11.80 -8.53
C THR A 259 9.56 11.41 -7.09
N ASN A 260 10.20 12.03 -6.10
CA ASN A 260 10.04 11.77 -4.68
C ASN A 260 10.19 13.08 -3.89
N LEU A 261 9.67 13.11 -2.66
CA LEU A 261 9.65 14.31 -1.82
C LEU A 261 11.06 14.87 -1.53
N GLU A 262 12.03 14.00 -1.25
CA GLU A 262 13.42 14.43 -1.01
C GLU A 262 14.05 15.13 -2.20
N GLU A 263 13.68 14.74 -3.42
CA GLU A 263 14.15 15.36 -4.67
C GLU A 263 13.47 16.71 -4.95
N VAL A 264 12.16 16.82 -4.73
CA VAL A 264 11.43 18.08 -5.02
C VAL A 264 11.57 19.14 -3.92
N LEU A 265 11.89 18.75 -2.68
CA LEU A 265 12.16 19.66 -1.57
C LEU A 265 13.67 19.93 -1.35
N ASP A 266 14.53 19.21 -2.07
CA ASP A 266 15.99 19.18 -1.93
C ASP A 266 16.51 19.08 -0.48
N ARG A 267 15.86 18.21 0.31
CA ARG A 267 16.24 17.86 1.69
C ARG A 267 15.94 16.40 1.98
N GLU A 268 16.43 15.90 3.12
CA GLU A 268 15.92 14.65 3.69
C GLU A 268 14.50 14.85 4.25
N VAL A 269 13.65 13.85 4.07
CA VAL A 269 12.23 13.84 4.48
C VAL A 269 11.91 12.50 5.12
N GLU A 270 11.47 12.48 6.37
CA GLU A 270 11.14 11.24 7.06
C GLU A 270 9.74 10.75 6.67
N VAL A 271 9.58 9.43 6.51
CA VAL A 271 8.29 8.85 6.07
C VAL A 271 7.19 9.10 7.11
N GLU A 272 7.58 9.18 8.38
CA GLU A 272 6.75 9.62 9.51
C GLU A 272 6.21 11.05 9.35
N GLU A 273 7.04 11.98 8.87
CA GLU A 273 6.63 13.38 8.62
C GLU A 273 5.50 13.43 7.59
N VAL A 274 5.65 12.63 6.51
CA VAL A 274 4.62 12.48 5.47
C VAL A 274 3.36 11.79 6.01
N ALA A 275 3.52 10.79 6.88
CA ALA A 275 2.40 10.07 7.46
C ALA A 275 1.52 10.96 8.36
N GLU A 276 2.13 11.82 9.18
CA GLU A 276 1.39 12.80 9.98
C GLU A 276 0.62 13.81 9.10
N GLU A 277 1.27 14.33 8.05
CA GLU A 277 0.62 15.27 7.13
C GLU A 277 -0.49 14.62 6.30
N VAL A 278 -0.33 13.35 5.90
CA VAL A 278 -1.40 12.57 5.26
C VAL A 278 -2.61 12.43 6.19
N VAL A 279 -2.42 12.11 7.48
CA VAL A 279 -3.54 12.00 8.44
C VAL A 279 -4.30 13.34 8.53
N ARG A 280 -3.59 14.45 8.73
CA ARG A 280 -4.18 15.81 8.79
C ARG A 280 -4.96 16.15 7.51
N CYS A 281 -4.34 15.94 6.35
CA CYS A 281 -4.96 16.24 5.06
C CYS A 281 -6.14 15.31 4.73
N PHE A 282 -6.15 14.08 5.26
CA PHE A 282 -7.25 13.14 5.11
C PHE A 282 -8.48 13.57 5.94
N GLU A 283 -8.28 14.02 7.18
CA GLU A 283 -9.34 14.65 7.99
C GLU A 283 -9.99 15.81 7.22
N ASP A 284 -9.17 16.74 6.72
CA ASP A 284 -9.62 17.93 5.98
C ASP A 284 -10.30 17.60 4.63
N GLU A 285 -9.89 16.54 3.94
CA GLU A 285 -10.41 16.20 2.60
C GLU A 285 -11.68 15.35 2.67
N PHE A 286 -11.78 14.45 3.64
CA PHE A 286 -12.95 13.59 3.84
C PHE A 286 -13.96 14.15 4.85
N GLY A 287 -13.62 15.19 5.61
CA GLY A 287 -14.51 15.76 6.63
C GLY A 287 -14.66 14.87 7.88
N VAL A 288 -13.69 13.97 8.10
CA VAL A 288 -13.68 13.00 9.20
C VAL A 288 -12.77 13.47 10.33
N SER A 289 -12.77 12.75 11.46
CA SER A 289 -11.74 12.93 12.49
C SER A 289 -11.04 11.60 12.75
N ILE A 290 -9.77 11.55 12.39
CA ILE A 290 -8.86 10.44 12.64
C ILE A 290 -8.13 10.71 13.95
N ASN A 291 -8.79 10.49 15.09
CA ASN A 291 -8.01 9.98 16.22
C ASN A 291 -7.50 8.55 15.82
N ILE A 292 -6.27 8.12 16.18
CA ILE A 292 -5.41 7.29 15.30
C ILE A 292 -4.37 6.34 15.98
N SER A 293 -4.65 5.10 16.41
CA SER A 293 -5.26 4.67 17.69
C SER A 293 -4.24 4.01 18.68
N SER A 294 -4.23 4.30 20.01
CA SER A 294 -3.13 4.03 21.00
C SER A 294 -2.85 2.57 21.36
#